data_AF-A0A9R1W8K1-F1
#
_entry.id   AF-A0A9R1W8K1-F1
#
_cell.length_a   1.000
_cell.length_b   1.000
_cell.length_c   1.000
_cell.angle_alpha   90.00
_cell.angle_beta   90.00
_cell.angle_gamma   90.00
#
_symmetry.space_group_name_H-M   'P 1'
#
loop_
_entity.id
_entity.type
_entity.pdbx_description
1 polymer ?
#
loop_
_entity_poly.entity_id
_entity_poly.type
_entity_poly.pdbx_seq_one_letter_code
_entity_poly.pdbx_strand_id
1 'polypeptide(L)'
;MGLTEKSDKEIMNDIGGVLRHHSCLHLMNHVSIFHVVAHIDEGLAVPFKWKENVSKSMANPDMETLCAFNTEIHKFGISVSFKKRKSDDQIHEVIDIICR
;
A
#
# COMPACT_ATOMS: atom_id res chain seq x y z
N MET A 1 14.83 -30.04 9.28
CA MET A 1 14.08 -29.68 8.07
C MET A 1 14.41 -28.22 7.80
N GLY A 2 15.41 -27.95 6.96
CA GLY A 2 15.90 -26.60 6.75
C GLY A 2 14.88 -25.79 5.97
N LEU A 3 14.52 -24.60 6.46
CA LEU A 3 13.80 -23.62 5.68
C LEU A 3 14.71 -23.26 4.50
N THR A 4 14.32 -23.69 3.29
CA THR A 4 15.02 -23.29 2.07
C THR A 4 14.91 -21.78 1.93
N GLU A 5 16.06 -21.12 1.88
CA GLU A 5 16.12 -19.67 1.72
C GLU A 5 15.40 -19.25 0.42
N LYS A 6 14.57 -18.21 0.51
CA LYS A 6 13.83 -17.71 -0.65
C LYS A 6 14.78 -16.90 -1.50
N SER A 7 14.93 -17.29 -2.77
CA SER A 7 15.91 -16.65 -3.65
C SER A 7 15.49 -15.22 -4.04
N ASP A 8 16.48 -14.36 -4.32
CA ASP A 8 16.26 -13.01 -4.85
C ASP A 8 15.36 -13.01 -6.09
N LYS A 9 15.48 -14.06 -6.93
CA LYS A 9 14.65 -14.23 -8.13
C LYS A 9 13.17 -14.40 -7.78
N GLU A 10 12.86 -15.16 -6.73
CA GLU A 10 11.48 -15.36 -6.28
C GLU A 10 10.93 -14.07 -5.65
N ILE A 11 11.74 -13.35 -4.87
CA ILE A 11 11.37 -12.05 -4.31
C ILE A 11 11.10 -11.04 -5.43
N MET A 12 11.97 -10.93 -6.43
CA MET A 12 11.78 -10.05 -7.58
C MET A 12 10.56 -10.45 -8.42
N ASN A 13 10.26 -11.74 -8.53
CA ASN A 13 9.07 -12.20 -9.23
C ASN A 13 7.79 -11.81 -8.49
N ASP A 14 7.78 -11.90 -7.15
CA ASP A 14 6.66 -11.45 -6.33
C ASP A 14 6.47 -9.94 -6.43
N ILE A 15 7.54 -9.15 -6.33
CA ILE A 15 7.49 -7.69 -6.54
C ILE A 15 7.00 -7.36 -7.95
N GLY A 16 7.47 -8.08 -8.97
CA GLY A 16 6.99 -7.91 -10.34
C GLY A 16 5.51 -8.29 -10.51
N GLY A 17 5.03 -9.31 -9.81
CA GLY A 17 3.64 -9.72 -9.78
C GLY A 17 2.73 -8.65 -9.16
N VAL A 18 3.19 -8.08 -8.05
CA VAL A 18 2.58 -6.93 -7.39
C VAL A 18 2.46 -5.76 -8.37
N LEU A 19 3.56 -5.32 -8.99
CA LEU A 19 3.56 -4.16 -9.89
C LEU A 19 2.58 -4.34 -11.07
N ARG A 20 2.48 -5.56 -11.62
CA ARG A 20 1.54 -5.86 -12.72
C ARG A 20 0.07 -5.80 -12.30
N HIS A 21 -0.24 -6.17 -11.06
CA HIS A 21 -1.61 -6.11 -10.54
C HIS A 21 -2.11 -4.67 -10.36
N HIS A 22 -1.20 -3.72 -10.05
CA HIS A 22 -1.54 -2.30 -9.86
C HIS A 22 -1.84 -1.53 -11.16
N SER A 23 -1.48 -2.07 -12.32
CA SER A 23 -1.80 -1.46 -13.63
C SER A 23 -3.30 -1.46 -13.96
N CYS A 24 -4.11 -2.19 -13.17
CA CYS A 24 -5.57 -2.25 -13.33
C CYS A 24 -6.33 -1.26 -12.43
N LEU A 25 -5.67 -0.46 -11.59
CA LEU A 25 -6.37 0.61 -10.87
C LEU A 25 -6.89 1.63 -11.89
N HIS A 26 -8.19 1.83 -11.82
CA HIS A 26 -9.06 2.34 -12.86
C HIS A 26 -8.59 3.69 -13.42
N LEU A 27 -8.87 3.89 -14.71
CA LEU A 27 -8.65 5.12 -15.45
C LEU A 27 -9.23 6.32 -14.66
N MET A 28 -8.40 7.01 -13.87
CA MET A 28 -8.82 8.21 -13.17
C MET A 28 -9.03 9.30 -14.22
N ASN A 29 -10.29 9.58 -14.56
CA ASN A 29 -10.65 10.58 -15.57
C ASN A 29 -10.37 12.03 -15.15
N HIS A 30 -9.65 12.25 -14.04
CA HIS A 30 -9.32 13.57 -13.52
C HIS A 30 -7.89 13.62 -12.93
N VAL A 31 -7.26 14.80 -13.01
CA VAL A 31 -5.98 15.07 -12.34
C VAL A 31 -6.12 14.83 -10.85
N SER A 32 -5.32 13.90 -10.32
CA SER A 32 -5.35 13.50 -8.92
C SER A 32 -4.05 13.90 -8.21
N ILE A 33 -4.17 14.35 -6.97
CA ILE A 33 -3.03 14.66 -6.10
C ILE A 33 -2.81 13.47 -5.19
N PHE A 34 -1.63 12.87 -5.24
CA PHE A 34 -1.24 11.78 -4.34
C PHE A 34 -0.44 12.33 -3.15
N HIS A 35 -0.62 11.70 -1.99
CA HIS A 35 0.18 11.92 -0.80
C HIS A 35 0.78 10.59 -0.36
N VAL A 36 2.07 10.58 -0.02
CA VAL A 36 2.74 9.40 0.54
C VAL A 36 2.76 9.56 2.06
N VAL A 37 2.26 8.55 2.76
CA VAL A 37 2.20 8.50 4.23
C VAL A 37 2.93 7.23 4.68
N ALA A 38 3.77 7.37 5.70
CA ALA A 38 4.44 6.25 6.35
C ALA A 38 3.88 6.13 7.78
N HIS A 39 3.43 4.93 8.14
CA HIS A 39 3.09 4.59 9.52
C HIS A 39 4.36 4.06 10.20
N ILE A 40 4.76 4.71 11.28
CA ILE A 40 5.92 4.32 12.09
C ILE A 40 5.45 3.92 13.48
N ASP A 41 6.24 3.11 14.17
CA ASP A 41 5.93 2.71 15.55
C ASP A 41 5.81 3.93 16.47
N GLU A 42 4.94 3.81 17.46
CA GLU A 42 4.71 4.86 18.44
C GLU A 42 6.01 5.18 19.21
N GLY A 43 6.27 6.46 19.42
CA GLY A 43 7.48 6.93 20.11
C GLY A 43 8.72 7.07 19.23
N LEU A 44 8.66 6.71 17.93
CA LEU A 44 9.72 7.03 16.99
C LEU A 44 9.68 8.52 16.60
N ALA A 45 10.85 9.14 16.54
CA ALA A 45 10.97 10.53 16.11
C ALA A 45 10.66 10.67 14.62
N VAL A 46 9.84 11.67 14.26
CA VAL A 46 9.56 12.01 12.86
C VAL A 46 10.86 12.52 12.20
N PRO A 47 11.31 11.93 11.09
CA PRO A 47 12.53 12.39 10.42
C PRO A 47 12.39 13.84 9.92
N PHE A 48 13.49 14.60 9.89
CA PHE A 48 13.50 16.05 9.61
C PHE A 48 12.74 16.49 8.34
N LYS A 49 12.71 15.66 7.29
CA LYS A 49 12.03 15.98 6.02
C LYS A 49 10.55 15.59 5.99
N TRP A 50 10.06 14.93 7.04
CA TRP A 50 8.69 14.48 7.17
C TRP A 50 7.95 15.35 8.18
N LYS A 51 6.64 15.40 8.05
CA LYS A 51 5.75 16.05 9.00
C LYS A 51 4.73 15.04 9.50
N GLU A 52 4.31 15.22 10.75
CA GLU A 52 3.22 14.43 11.29
C GLU A 52 1.96 14.59 10.43
N ASN A 53 1.33 13.46 10.12
CA ASN A 53 0.12 13.45 9.32
C ASN A 53 -1.08 13.75 10.23
N VAL A 54 -1.56 15.00 10.22
CA VAL A 54 -2.69 15.48 11.06
C VAL A 54 -4.07 15.01 10.56
N SER A 55 -4.14 13.78 10.03
CA SER A 55 -5.34 13.10 9.52
C SER A 55 -6.03 13.71 8.29
N LYS A 56 -5.94 12.97 7.18
CA LYS A 56 -7.04 12.79 6.22
C LYS A 56 -7.56 11.35 6.36
N SER A 57 -8.11 10.99 7.52
CA SER A 57 -8.74 9.67 7.69
C SER A 57 -9.88 9.51 6.67
N MET A 58 -9.81 8.49 5.83
CA MET A 58 -10.96 8.07 5.05
C MET A 58 -11.95 7.40 6.00
N ALA A 59 -13.10 8.03 6.24
CA ALA A 59 -14.17 7.42 7.01
C ALA A 59 -14.80 6.25 6.23
N ASN A 60 -14.64 5.04 6.76
CA ASN A 60 -15.22 3.77 6.29
C ASN A 60 -14.89 3.41 4.82
N PRO A 61 -13.61 3.18 4.48
CA PRO A 61 -13.23 2.73 3.14
C PRO A 61 -13.57 1.24 2.95
N ASP A 62 -14.02 0.89 1.74
CA ASP A 62 -13.97 -0.50 1.29
C ASP A 62 -12.48 -0.84 1.11
N MET A 63 -12.02 -1.95 1.71
CA MET A 63 -10.62 -2.40 1.62
C MET A 63 -10.54 -3.69 0.81
N GLU A 64 -9.65 -3.72 -0.16
CA GLU A 64 -9.36 -4.89 -0.99
C GLU A 64 -7.88 -5.24 -0.87
N THR A 65 -7.58 -6.46 -0.45
CA THR A 65 -6.20 -6.97 -0.40
C THR A 65 -5.79 -7.39 -1.81
N LEU A 66 -4.76 -6.74 -2.34
CA LEU A 66 -4.28 -6.99 -3.69
C LEU A 66 -3.28 -8.15 -3.73
N CYS A 67 -2.30 -8.12 -2.84
CA CYS A 67 -1.27 -9.15 -2.78
C CYS A 67 -0.59 -9.16 -1.41
N ALA A 68 -0.01 -10.30 -1.06
CA ALA A 68 0.90 -10.43 0.07
C ALA A 68 2.08 -11.30 -0.33
N PHE A 69 3.27 -10.89 0.06
CA PHE A 69 4.49 -11.68 -0.11
C PHE A 69 5.35 -11.56 1.13
N ASN A 70 6.30 -12.48 1.27
CA ASN A 70 7.23 -12.46 2.38
C ASN A 70 8.67 -12.63 1.87
N THR A 71 9.58 -12.09 2.65
CA THR A 71 10.97 -12.50 2.70
C THR A 71 11.17 -13.32 3.98
N GLU A 72 12.37 -13.83 4.21
CA GLU A 72 12.70 -14.48 5.49
C GLU A 72 12.68 -13.52 6.68
N ILE A 73 12.78 -12.22 6.40
CA ILE A 73 12.92 -11.18 7.42
C ILE A 73 11.60 -10.44 7.65
N HIS A 74 10.84 -10.17 6.58
CA HIS A 74 9.66 -9.32 6.62
C HIS A 74 8.48 -9.89 5.83
N LYS A 75 7.27 -9.61 6.30
CA LYS A 75 6.03 -9.91 5.58
C LYS A 75 5.41 -8.61 5.08
N PHE A 76 5.13 -8.59 3.78
CA PHE A 76 4.53 -7.46 3.09
C PHE A 76 3.09 -7.79 2.71
N GLY A 77 2.17 -6.93 3.13
CA GLY A 77 0.79 -6.91 2.65
C GLY A 77 0.51 -5.62 1.89
N ILE A 78 -0.14 -5.73 0.74
CA ILE A 78 -0.54 -4.58 -0.08
C ILE A 78 -2.05 -4.62 -0.25
N SER A 79 -2.71 -3.56 0.17
CA SER A 79 -4.14 -3.38 0.04
C SER A 79 -4.46 -2.01 -0.54
N VAL A 80 -5.56 -1.95 -1.29
CA VAL A 80 -6.17 -0.69 -1.71
C VAL A 80 -7.41 -0.43 -0.86
N SER A 81 -7.45 0.75 -0.29
CA SER A 81 -8.61 1.28 0.42
C SER A 81 -9.25 2.34 -0.46
N PHE A 82 -10.56 2.24 -0.71
CA PHE A 82 -11.25 3.21 -1.53
C PHE A 82 -12.63 3.57 -0.98
N LYS A 83 -13.03 4.83 -1.16
CA LYS A 83 -14.35 5.31 -0.78
C LYS A 83 -15.26 5.38 -1.98
N LYS A 84 -16.21 4.44 -2.10
CA LYS A 84 -17.31 4.55 -3.06
C LYS A 84 -18.24 5.70 -2.65
N ARG A 85 -18.33 6.77 -3.45
CA ARG A 85 -19.41 7.76 -3.31
C ARG A 85 -20.60 7.31 -4.16
N LYS A 86 -21.83 7.59 -3.69
CA LYS A 86 -23.10 7.21 -4.35
C LYS A 86 -23.37 7.95 -5.68
N SER A 87 -22.47 8.81 -6.14
CA SER A 87 -22.55 9.50 -7.42
C SER A 87 -21.14 9.59 -7.99
N ASP A 88 -21.01 9.36 -9.29
CA ASP A 88 -19.78 9.41 -10.08
C ASP A 88 -18.91 10.64 -9.74
N ASP A 89 -17.59 10.43 -9.89
CA ASP A 89 -16.56 11.43 -10.16
C ASP A 89 -15.44 11.67 -9.14
N GLN A 90 -15.41 11.08 -7.93
CA GLN A 90 -14.14 11.04 -7.17
C GLN A 90 -14.00 9.77 -6.34
N ILE A 91 -13.19 8.84 -6.82
CA ILE A 91 -12.65 7.74 -6.02
C ILE A 91 -11.42 8.30 -5.30
N HIS A 92 -11.46 8.32 -3.97
CA HIS A 92 -10.24 8.49 -3.18
C HIS A 92 -9.67 7.10 -2.95
N GLU A 93 -8.51 6.84 -3.53
CA GLU A 93 -7.78 5.57 -3.39
C GLU A 93 -6.56 5.82 -2.51
N VAL A 94 -6.36 4.93 -1.54
CA VAL A 94 -5.17 4.88 -0.70
C VAL A 94 -4.58 3.48 -0.87
N ILE A 95 -3.30 3.43 -1.24
CA ILE A 95 -2.55 2.19 -1.28
C ILE A 95 -1.79 2.08 0.03
N ASP A 96 -2.15 1.08 0.83
CA ASP A 96 -1.49 0.76 2.08
C ASP A 96 -0.49 -0.36 1.84
N ILE A 97 0.79 -0.09 2.11
CA ILE A 97 1.85 -1.10 2.14
C ILE A 97 2.21 -1.34 3.60
N ILE A 98 1.90 -2.52 4.10
CA ILE A 98 2.14 -2.93 5.48
C ILE A 98 3.33 -3.87 5.50
N CYS A 99 4.38 -3.49 6.23
CA CYS A 99 5.53 -4.32 6.52
C CYS A 99 5.47 -4.72 8.01
N ARG A 100 5.54 -6.02 8.31
CA ARG A 100 5.62 -6.57 9.67
C ARG A 100 6.72 -7.62 9.76
#